data_AF-A0A7Y8LYB6-F1
#
_entry.id   AF-A0A7Y8LYB6-F1
#
_cell.length_a   1.000
_cell.length_b   1.000
_cell.length_c   1.000
_cell.angle_alpha   90.00
_cell.angle_beta   90.00
_cell.angle_gamma   90.00
#
_symmetry.space_group_name_H-M   'P 1'
#
loop_
_entity.id
_entity.type
_entity.pdbx_description
1 polymer ?
#
loop_
_entity_poly.entity_id
_entity_poly.type
_entity_poly.pdbx_seq_one_letter_code
_entity_poly.pdbx_strand_id
1 'polypeptide(L)'
;MVVSEVDSRPVVRQGIGYYCQIGSDGRHIGGMLVTNSIGVPLEFKYTEPVTVSRLQKILYGMVLDRYLQETLLRECLARELSCDPEYFITDFEGKEYLGTLAGREMIAIQEVKSKPAGSPASRTRTRESIVEIEDGPMLRVAFSTSDEAVRQAVIGWLKGIAKTMDVLEPIERVKTALRTILADGRRR
;
A
#
# COMPACT_ATOMS: atom_id res chain seq x y z
N MET A 1 -23.33 -31.96 -15.39
CA MET A 1 -21.90 -31.78 -15.13
C MET A 1 -21.38 -30.81 -16.17
N VAL A 2 -21.38 -29.51 -15.86
CA VAL A 2 -20.90 -28.46 -16.77
C VAL A 2 -19.60 -27.98 -16.17
N VAL A 3 -18.49 -28.34 -16.81
CA VAL A 3 -17.15 -27.91 -16.40
C VAL A 3 -16.97 -26.54 -17.02
N SER A 4 -17.06 -25.49 -16.20
CA SER A 4 -16.72 -24.13 -16.62
C SER A 4 -15.19 -24.07 -16.78
N GLU A 5 -14.74 -23.85 -18.01
CA GLU A 5 -13.35 -23.49 -18.31
C GLU A 5 -12.96 -22.24 -17.53
N VAL A 6 -12.04 -22.40 -16.59
CA VAL A 6 -11.36 -21.29 -15.92
C VAL A 6 -10.39 -20.71 -16.94
N ASP A 7 -10.74 -19.56 -17.51
CA ASP A 7 -9.88 -18.73 -18.38
C ASP A 7 -8.54 -18.49 -17.66
N SER A 8 -7.55 -19.32 -17.98
CA SER A 8 -6.23 -19.31 -17.36
C SER A 8 -5.31 -18.43 -18.20
N ARG A 9 -5.56 -17.12 -18.19
CA ARG A 9 -4.57 -16.16 -18.69
C ARG A 9 -3.27 -16.36 -17.90
N PRO A 10 -2.09 -16.37 -18.53
CA PRO A 10 -0.83 -16.48 -17.81
C PRO A 10 -0.69 -15.24 -16.92
N VAL A 11 -0.90 -15.41 -15.61
CA VAL A 11 -0.64 -14.37 -14.62
C VAL A 11 0.85 -14.07 -14.67
N VAL A 12 1.22 -12.84 -15.08
CA VAL A 12 2.60 -12.36 -15.00
C VAL A 12 2.92 -12.23 -13.50
N ARG A 13 3.65 -13.21 -12.97
CA ARG A 13 3.87 -13.44 -11.53
C ARG A 13 4.81 -12.45 -10.83
N GLN A 14 5.13 -11.31 -11.42
CA GLN A 14 6.20 -10.47 -10.87
C GLN A 14 5.81 -9.00 -10.90
N GLY A 15 5.42 -8.52 -9.73
CA GLY A 15 5.20 -7.10 -9.49
C GLY A 15 5.29 -6.76 -8.02
N ILE A 16 5.55 -5.49 -7.76
CA ILE A 16 5.55 -4.89 -6.42
C ILE A 16 4.38 -3.93 -6.42
N GLY A 17 3.40 -4.17 -5.54
CA GLY A 17 2.20 -3.35 -5.46
C GLY A 17 2.42 -2.16 -4.55
N TYR A 18 2.01 -0.98 -4.97
CA TYR A 18 2.07 0.25 -4.19
C TYR A 18 0.68 0.84 -4.08
N TYR A 19 0.15 0.88 -2.87
CA TYR A 19 -1.15 1.50 -2.58
C TYR A 19 -0.93 2.84 -1.88
N CYS A 20 -1.62 3.89 -2.34
CA CYS A 20 -1.66 5.14 -1.60
C CYS A 20 -3.06 5.73 -1.55
N GLN A 21 -3.31 6.31 -0.38
CA GLN A 21 -4.38 7.20 0.01
C GLN A 21 -4.16 8.68 -0.27
N ILE A 22 -5.10 9.45 -0.83
CA ILE A 22 -5.19 10.87 -0.45
C ILE A 22 -6.64 11.28 -0.22
N GLY A 23 -6.84 12.19 0.73
CA GLY A 23 -8.14 12.77 1.03
C GLY A 23 -8.02 14.23 1.45
N SER A 24 -8.97 15.06 1.01
CA SER A 24 -9.11 16.45 1.42
C SER A 24 -10.57 16.87 1.34
N ASP A 25 -11.06 17.63 2.32
CA ASP A 25 -12.42 18.20 2.32
C ASP A 25 -13.55 17.16 2.15
N GLY A 26 -13.34 15.94 2.66
CA GLY A 26 -14.31 14.84 2.54
C GLY A 26 -14.35 14.16 1.16
N ARG A 27 -13.44 14.52 0.26
CA ARG A 27 -13.20 13.84 -1.02
C ARG A 27 -11.95 12.99 -0.93
N HIS A 28 -12.06 11.71 -1.30
CA HIS A 28 -11.01 10.72 -1.13
C HIS A 28 -10.78 9.97 -2.43
N ILE A 29 -9.53 9.59 -2.69
CA ILE A 29 -9.15 8.82 -3.86
C ILE A 29 -8.07 7.81 -3.46
N GLY A 30 -8.16 6.60 -4.00
CA GLY A 30 -7.15 5.57 -3.86
C GLY A 30 -6.41 5.36 -5.18
N GLY A 31 -5.13 5.00 -5.09
CA GLY A 31 -4.31 4.64 -6.24
C GLY A 31 -3.51 3.38 -5.96
N MET A 32 -3.33 2.57 -7.01
CA MET A 32 -2.51 1.37 -6.99
C MET A 32 -1.57 1.36 -8.19
N LEU A 33 -0.27 1.33 -7.93
CA LEU A 33 0.78 1.18 -8.92
C LEU A 33 1.43 -0.18 -8.74
N VAL A 34 1.57 -0.96 -9.81
CA VAL A 34 2.40 -2.16 -9.81
C VAL A 34 3.66 -1.86 -10.60
N THR A 35 4.83 -2.13 -10.02
CA THR A 35 6.13 -2.01 -10.71
C THR A 35 6.82 -3.36 -10.85
N ASN A 36 7.78 -3.47 -11.76
CA ASN A 36 8.75 -4.57 -11.72
C ASN A 36 9.83 -4.33 -10.65
N SER A 37 10.83 -5.21 -10.58
CA SER A 37 11.93 -5.16 -9.59
C SER A 37 12.90 -4.00 -9.77
N ILE A 38 12.86 -3.28 -10.89
CA ILE A 38 13.70 -2.09 -11.14
C ILE A 38 12.89 -0.79 -11.12
N GLY A 39 11.64 -0.83 -10.65
CA GLY A 39 10.79 0.35 -10.45
C GLY A 39 10.06 0.86 -11.70
N VAL A 40 10.09 0.11 -12.82
CA VAL A 40 9.34 0.45 -14.02
C VAL A 40 7.84 0.14 -13.79
N PRO A 41 6.92 1.11 -14.01
CA PRO A 41 5.48 0.88 -13.95
C PRO A 41 5.02 -0.20 -14.92
N LEU A 42 4.27 -1.17 -14.43
CA LEU A 42 3.60 -2.22 -15.21
C LEU A 42 2.12 -1.92 -15.36
N GLU A 43 1.49 -1.45 -14.29
CA GLU A 43 0.05 -1.18 -14.23
C GLU A 43 -0.22 -0.05 -13.24
N PHE A 44 -1.13 0.86 -13.58
CA PHE A 44 -1.61 1.89 -12.67
C PHE A 44 -3.14 1.96 -12.71
N LYS A 45 -3.76 1.91 -11.54
CA LYS A 45 -5.21 2.07 -11.36
C LYS A 45 -5.49 3.08 -10.27
N TYR A 46 -6.62 3.76 -10.37
CA TYR A 46 -7.10 4.68 -9.35
C TYR A 46 -8.63 4.61 -9.28
N THR A 47 -9.20 4.95 -8.13
CA THR A 47 -10.65 5.01 -7.97
C THR A 47 -11.18 6.34 -8.48
N GLU A 48 -12.44 6.39 -8.88
CA GLU A 48 -13.13 7.68 -8.95
C GLU A 48 -13.12 8.36 -7.56
N PRO A 49 -13.00 9.70 -7.48
CA PRO A 49 -13.03 10.40 -6.20
C PRO A 49 -14.34 10.17 -5.45
N VAL A 50 -14.25 9.60 -4.25
CA VAL A 50 -15.39 9.33 -3.36
C VAL A 50 -15.62 10.52 -2.44
N THR A 51 -16.82 11.10 -2.49
CA THR A 51 -17.23 12.18 -1.58
C THR A 51 -18.11 11.63 -0.47
N VAL A 52 -17.67 11.78 0.78
CA VAL A 52 -18.44 11.29 1.93
C VAL A 52 -19.47 12.33 2.37
N SER A 53 -20.74 11.98 2.23
CA SER A 53 -21.88 12.80 2.66
C SER A 53 -22.01 12.89 4.18
N ARG A 54 -22.72 13.92 4.66
CA ARG A 54 -23.06 14.06 6.10
C ARG A 54 -23.86 12.87 6.60
N LEU A 55 -24.79 12.34 5.80
CA LEU A 55 -25.58 11.17 6.17
C LEU A 55 -24.68 9.93 6.35
N GLN A 56 -23.76 9.68 5.43
CA GLN A 56 -22.79 8.57 5.57
C GLN A 56 -21.94 8.73 6.83
N LYS A 57 -21.47 9.94 7.17
CA LYS A 57 -20.76 10.19 8.44
C LYS A 57 -21.59 9.81 9.66
N ILE A 58 -22.89 10.10 9.65
CA ILE A 58 -23.80 9.72 10.74
C ILE A 58 -24.02 8.20 10.79
N LEU A 59 -24.29 7.58 9.65
CA LEU A 59 -24.64 6.16 9.58
C LEU A 59 -23.45 5.24 9.90
N TYR A 60 -22.27 5.55 9.38
CA TYR A 60 -21.08 4.73 9.57
C TYR A 60 -20.30 5.09 10.84
N GLY A 61 -20.47 6.30 11.37
CA GLY A 61 -19.80 6.74 12.59
C GLY A 61 -18.30 6.47 12.57
N MET A 62 -17.80 5.78 13.60
CA MET A 62 -16.37 5.51 13.77
C MET A 62 -15.78 4.51 12.76
N VAL A 63 -16.59 3.71 12.08
CA VAL A 63 -16.09 2.72 11.10
C VAL A 63 -15.98 3.27 9.68
N LEU A 64 -16.43 4.51 9.47
CA LEU A 64 -16.44 5.15 8.15
C LEU A 64 -15.06 5.15 7.50
N ASP A 65 -14.03 5.56 8.25
CA ASP A 65 -12.67 5.62 7.72
C ASP A 65 -12.23 4.22 7.30
N ARG A 66 -12.35 3.21 8.18
CA ARG A 66 -11.98 1.83 7.82
C ARG A 66 -12.71 1.33 6.58
N TYR A 67 -14.03 1.54 6.49
CA TYR A 67 -14.83 1.11 5.34
C TYR A 67 -14.39 1.79 4.04
N LEU A 68 -14.13 3.10 4.10
CA LEU A 68 -13.62 3.86 2.96
C LEU A 68 -12.26 3.31 2.52
N GLN A 69 -11.35 3.13 3.47
CA GLN A 69 -9.98 2.69 3.22
C GLN A 69 -9.90 1.28 2.66
N GLU A 70 -10.50 0.34 3.36
CA GLU A 70 -10.35 -1.08 3.08
C GLU A 70 -11.26 -1.50 1.93
N THR A 71 -12.54 -1.13 1.98
CA THR A 71 -13.55 -1.67 1.05
C THR A 71 -13.70 -0.83 -0.21
N LEU A 72 -13.90 0.49 -0.08
CA LEU A 72 -14.20 1.33 -1.24
C LEU A 72 -12.98 1.64 -2.09
N LEU A 73 -11.83 1.86 -1.45
CA LEU A 73 -10.60 2.24 -2.16
C LEU A 73 -9.73 1.00 -2.46
N ARG A 74 -9.23 0.34 -1.42
CA ARG A 74 -8.18 -0.68 -1.55
C ARG A 74 -8.67 -1.98 -2.19
N GLU A 75 -9.73 -2.60 -1.67
CA GLU A 75 -10.28 -3.86 -2.20
C GLU A 75 -10.86 -3.70 -3.61
N CYS A 76 -11.42 -2.54 -3.92
CA CYS A 76 -11.90 -2.23 -5.28
C CYS A 76 -10.74 -2.31 -6.28
N LEU A 77 -9.66 -1.57 -6.02
CA LEU A 77 -8.48 -1.53 -6.89
C LEU A 77 -7.80 -2.89 -7.05
N ALA A 78 -7.66 -3.65 -5.96
CA ALA A 78 -6.99 -4.94 -6.01
C ALA A 78 -7.73 -5.98 -6.87
N ARG A 79 -9.07 -5.94 -6.89
CA ARG A 79 -9.87 -6.82 -7.76
C ARG A 79 -9.73 -6.49 -9.23
N GLU A 80 -9.34 -5.26 -9.54
CA GLU A 80 -9.16 -4.81 -10.91
C GLU A 80 -7.74 -5.03 -11.44
N LEU A 81 -6.76 -5.32 -10.58
CA LEU A 81 -5.38 -5.56 -11.01
C LEU A 81 -5.30 -6.77 -11.92
N SER A 82 -4.53 -6.61 -13.00
CA SER A 82 -4.17 -7.71 -13.90
C SER A 82 -2.88 -8.41 -13.47
N CYS A 83 -2.01 -7.68 -12.77
CA CYS A 83 -0.81 -8.22 -12.14
C CYS A 83 -1.12 -8.89 -10.80
N ASP A 84 -0.27 -9.84 -10.37
CA ASP A 84 -0.31 -10.47 -9.03
C ASP A 84 0.93 -10.08 -8.24
N PRO A 85 0.91 -8.96 -7.50
CA PRO A 85 2.06 -8.53 -6.71
C PRO A 85 2.40 -9.52 -5.60
N GLU A 86 3.69 -9.71 -5.34
CA GLU A 86 4.13 -10.61 -4.26
C GLU A 86 3.77 -10.03 -2.88
N TYR A 87 3.98 -8.72 -2.73
CA TYR A 87 3.62 -7.94 -1.57
C TYR A 87 3.13 -6.56 -2.01
N PHE A 88 2.37 -5.93 -1.11
CA PHE A 88 1.92 -4.56 -1.27
C PHE A 88 2.60 -3.64 -0.27
N ILE A 89 2.99 -2.46 -0.73
CA ILE A 89 3.64 -1.41 0.04
C ILE A 89 2.70 -0.20 0.08
N THR A 90 2.58 0.41 1.25
CA THR A 90 1.93 1.71 1.45
C THR A 90 2.85 2.64 2.21
N ASP A 91 2.53 3.92 2.22
CA ASP A 91 3.16 4.86 3.12
C ASP A 91 2.80 4.61 4.59
N PHE A 92 3.67 5.06 5.50
CA PHE A 92 3.53 4.79 6.93
C PHE A 92 2.27 5.40 7.58
N GLU A 93 1.69 6.44 7.01
CA GLU A 93 0.40 6.99 7.47
C GLU A 93 -0.74 5.96 7.34
N GLY A 94 -0.67 5.07 6.34
CA GLY A 94 -1.64 4.00 6.12
C GLY A 94 -1.51 2.79 7.06
N LYS A 95 -0.57 2.79 8.01
CA LYS A 95 -0.24 1.60 8.81
C LYS A 95 -1.39 1.01 9.63
N GLU A 96 -2.36 1.84 10.02
CA GLU A 96 -3.50 1.40 10.85
C GLU A 96 -4.55 0.61 10.03
N TYR A 97 -4.42 0.60 8.70
CA TYR A 97 -5.30 -0.13 7.75
C TYR A 97 -4.58 -1.29 7.06
N LEU A 98 -3.43 -1.73 7.61
CA LEU A 98 -2.73 -2.90 7.09
C LEU A 98 -3.55 -4.17 7.30
N GLY A 99 -3.58 -4.98 6.25
CA GLY A 99 -4.20 -6.29 6.23
C GLY A 99 -3.67 -7.07 5.04
N THR A 100 -4.36 -8.12 4.64
CA THR A 100 -4.07 -8.78 3.37
C THR A 100 -4.84 -8.12 2.23
N LEU A 101 -4.31 -8.22 1.02
CA LEU A 101 -4.94 -7.74 -0.19
C LEU A 101 -4.77 -8.79 -1.28
N ALA A 102 -5.88 -9.30 -1.81
CA ALA A 102 -5.87 -10.47 -2.72
C ALA A 102 -5.05 -11.67 -2.18
N GLY A 103 -5.06 -11.88 -0.86
CA GLY A 103 -4.30 -12.95 -0.20
C GLY A 103 -2.80 -12.67 -0.01
N ARG A 104 -2.32 -11.46 -0.34
CA ARG A 104 -0.92 -11.03 -0.19
C ARG A 104 -0.78 -10.09 1.00
N GLU A 105 0.35 -10.13 1.69
CA GLU A 105 0.61 -9.27 2.86
C GLU A 105 0.89 -7.81 2.42
N MET A 106 0.55 -6.88 3.31
CA MET A 106 0.85 -5.46 3.14
C MET A 106 1.88 -4.99 4.17
N ILE A 107 2.75 -4.09 3.74
CA ILE A 107 3.62 -3.34 4.65
C ILE A 107 3.47 -1.84 4.47
N ALA A 108 3.64 -1.10 5.56
CA ALA A 108 3.77 0.35 5.52
C ALA A 108 5.22 0.73 5.79
N ILE A 109 5.80 1.59 4.95
CA ILE A 109 7.21 2.00 5.07
C ILE A 109 7.36 3.52 5.19
N GLN A 110 8.38 3.95 5.92
CA GLN A 110 8.90 5.32 5.89
C GLN A 110 10.42 5.31 6.10
N GLU A 111 11.10 6.32 5.58
CA GLU A 111 12.47 6.62 5.96
C GLU A 111 12.57 7.09 7.42
N VAL A 112 13.66 6.73 8.08
CA VAL A 112 14.05 7.16 9.42
C VAL A 112 15.27 8.07 9.30
N LYS A 113 15.07 9.37 9.53
CA LYS A 113 16.13 10.38 9.41
C LYS A 113 17.18 10.36 10.54
N SER A 114 16.88 9.68 11.65
CA SER A 114 17.80 9.53 12.79
C SER A 114 17.47 8.28 13.59
N LYS A 115 18.49 7.49 13.98
CA LYS A 115 18.31 6.41 14.97
C LYS A 115 17.68 7.03 16.24
N PRO A 116 16.56 6.51 16.77
CA PRO A 116 15.96 7.06 17.97
C PRO A 116 17.01 7.04 19.09
N ALA A 117 17.41 8.23 19.56
CA ALA A 117 18.38 8.38 20.63
C ALA A 117 17.78 7.75 21.90
N GLY A 118 18.44 6.71 22.42
CA GLY A 118 18.30 6.20 23.78
C GLY A 118 16.89 6.26 24.39
N SER A 119 16.07 5.27 24.10
CA SER A 119 15.05 4.80 25.05
C SER A 119 15.12 3.27 25.09
N PRO A 120 15.39 2.65 26.25
CA PRO A 120 15.39 1.21 26.37
C PRO A 120 13.95 0.75 26.10
N ALA A 121 13.74 0.10 24.96
CA ALA A 121 12.43 -0.22 24.41
C ALA A 121 11.52 1.02 24.21
N SER A 122 11.71 1.74 23.09
CA SER A 122 10.49 2.04 22.34
C SER A 122 9.92 0.67 22.01
N ARG A 123 8.89 0.25 22.73
CA ARG A 123 8.15 -0.97 22.42
C ARG A 123 7.87 -0.90 20.94
N THR A 124 8.66 -1.60 20.15
CA THR A 124 8.31 -1.96 18.80
C THR A 124 6.90 -2.47 18.96
N ARG A 125 5.89 -1.69 18.55
CA ARG A 125 4.51 -2.20 18.54
C ARG A 125 4.61 -3.56 17.87
N THR A 126 3.93 -4.59 18.38
CA THR A 126 4.20 -6.01 18.10
C THR A 126 4.37 -6.39 16.61
N ARG A 127 4.05 -5.48 15.67
CA ARG A 127 4.15 -5.60 14.21
C ARG A 127 4.93 -4.47 13.53
N GLU A 128 5.90 -3.84 14.18
CA GLU A 128 6.78 -2.86 13.54
C GLU A 128 8.24 -3.35 13.58
N SER A 129 9.14 -2.78 12.79
CA SER A 129 10.59 -3.05 12.85
C SER A 129 11.36 -1.90 12.21
N ILE A 130 12.64 -1.77 12.54
CA ILE A 130 13.55 -0.92 11.79
C ILE A 130 14.45 -1.81 10.93
N VAL A 131 14.49 -1.52 9.62
CA VAL A 131 15.20 -2.28 8.61
C VAL A 131 16.28 -1.39 8.02
N GLU A 132 17.54 -1.79 8.16
CA GLU A 132 18.67 -1.14 7.50
C GLU A 132 18.83 -1.70 6.08
N ILE A 133 18.80 -0.82 5.08
CA ILE A 133 19.05 -1.14 3.67
C ILE A 133 20.54 -0.94 3.38
N GLU A 134 21.15 -1.89 2.69
CA GLU A 134 22.55 -1.80 2.25
C GLU A 134 22.70 -0.61 1.27
N ASP A 135 23.65 0.29 1.57
CA ASP A 135 23.87 1.53 0.81
C ASP A 135 22.60 2.41 0.63
N GLY A 136 21.64 2.32 1.55
CA GLY A 136 20.35 3.02 1.47
C GLY A 136 19.85 3.59 2.79
N PRO A 137 18.60 4.09 2.82
CA PRO A 137 18.01 4.65 4.02
C PRO A 137 17.69 3.57 5.06
N MET A 138 17.60 3.98 6.32
CA MET A 138 17.00 3.16 7.37
C MET A 138 15.48 3.29 7.26
N LEU A 139 14.77 2.17 7.13
CA LEU A 139 13.31 2.15 6.98
C LEU A 139 12.63 1.71 8.28
N ARG A 140 11.59 2.42 8.70
CA ARG A 140 10.62 1.90 9.65
C ARG A 140 9.54 1.17 8.86
N VAL A 141 9.29 -0.07 9.23
CA VAL A 141 8.35 -0.97 8.55
C VAL A 141 7.29 -1.41 9.54
N ALA A 142 6.01 -1.28 9.16
CA ALA A 142 4.89 -1.87 9.86
C ALA A 142 4.32 -3.02 9.02
N PHE A 143 3.92 -4.11 9.67
CA PHE A 143 3.46 -5.34 9.02
C PHE A 143 1.97 -5.60 9.29
N SER A 144 1.26 -6.13 8.30
CA SER A 144 -0.11 -6.63 8.48
C SER A 144 -0.21 -7.79 9.47
N THR A 145 0.85 -8.58 9.60
CA THR A 145 0.89 -9.80 10.43
C THR A 145 1.76 -9.69 11.69
N SER A 146 1.40 -10.48 12.71
CA SER A 146 2.23 -10.72 13.90
C SER A 146 3.19 -11.90 13.74
N ASP A 147 3.07 -12.68 12.66
CA ASP A 147 3.89 -13.88 12.42
C ASP A 147 5.34 -13.50 12.11
N GLU A 148 6.26 -13.93 12.97
CA GLU A 148 7.68 -13.58 12.84
C GLU A 148 8.34 -14.16 11.58
N ALA A 149 7.99 -15.38 11.19
CA ALA A 149 8.58 -16.01 10.00
C ALA A 149 8.17 -15.25 8.74
N VAL A 150 6.89 -14.86 8.66
CA VAL A 150 6.39 -14.03 7.55
C VAL A 150 7.06 -12.66 7.54
N ARG A 151 7.22 -12.02 8.71
CA ARG A 151 7.93 -10.73 8.80
C ARG A 151 9.37 -10.82 8.29
N GLN A 152 10.12 -11.84 8.71
CA GLN A 152 11.50 -12.01 8.25
C GLN A 152 11.59 -12.27 6.74
N ALA A 153 10.63 -13.02 6.18
CA ALA A 153 10.53 -13.21 4.73
C ALA A 153 10.31 -11.87 4.00
N VAL A 154 9.37 -11.05 4.48
CA VAL A 154 9.09 -9.72 3.92
C VAL A 154 10.29 -8.78 4.05
N ILE A 155 11.02 -8.81 5.17
CA ILE A 155 12.24 -8.02 5.36
C ILE A 155 13.32 -8.44 4.36
N GLY A 156 13.53 -9.74 4.18
CA GLY A 156 14.49 -10.27 3.20
C GLY A 156 14.14 -9.84 1.77
N TRP A 157 12.87 -9.95 1.41
CA TRP A 157 12.33 -9.47 0.13
C TRP A 157 12.53 -7.97 -0.06
N LEU A 158 12.17 -7.15 0.94
CA LEU A 158 12.30 -5.69 0.91
C LEU A 158 13.76 -5.26 0.71
N LYS A 159 14.69 -5.91 1.42
CA LYS A 159 16.13 -5.69 1.21
C LYS A 159 16.58 -6.09 -0.18
N GLY A 160 16.02 -7.16 -0.74
CA GLY A 160 16.32 -7.62 -2.10
C GLY A 160 15.93 -6.58 -3.16
N ILE A 161 14.68 -6.07 -3.11
CA ILE A 161 14.21 -5.08 -4.08
C ILE A 161 14.87 -3.71 -3.91
N ALA A 162 15.29 -3.36 -2.69
CA ALA A 162 15.99 -2.11 -2.42
C ALA A 162 17.41 -2.06 -3.00
N LYS A 163 17.97 -3.19 -3.46
CA LYS A 163 19.24 -3.24 -4.19
C LYS A 163 19.13 -2.72 -5.62
N THR A 164 17.93 -2.69 -6.17
CA THR A 164 17.70 -2.40 -7.60
C THR A 164 16.87 -1.15 -7.84
N MET A 165 16.21 -0.61 -6.81
CA MET A 165 15.42 0.62 -6.92
C MET A 165 15.25 1.31 -5.55
N ASP A 166 14.89 2.59 -5.59
CA ASP A 166 14.35 3.29 -4.41
C ASP A 166 12.91 2.83 -4.16
N VAL A 167 12.69 2.12 -3.06
CA VAL A 167 11.38 1.56 -2.70
C VAL A 167 10.36 2.61 -2.22
N LEU A 168 10.80 3.83 -1.89
CA LEU A 168 9.93 4.93 -1.46
C LEU A 168 9.46 5.78 -2.65
N GLU A 169 10.27 5.90 -3.71
CA GLU A 169 9.96 6.70 -4.88
C GLU A 169 8.61 6.34 -5.55
N PRO A 170 8.21 5.05 -5.70
CA PRO A 170 6.91 4.69 -6.26
C PRO A 170 5.73 5.20 -5.43
N ILE A 171 5.86 5.29 -4.10
CA ILE A 171 4.82 5.85 -3.21
C ILE A 171 4.58 7.31 -3.58
N GLU A 172 5.65 8.09 -3.74
CA GLU A 172 5.56 9.51 -4.10
C GLU A 172 5.00 9.71 -5.50
N ARG A 173 5.31 8.82 -6.45
CA ARG A 173 4.67 8.81 -7.78
C ARG A 173 3.17 8.61 -7.69
N VAL A 174 2.69 7.62 -6.92
CA VAL A 174 1.25 7.38 -6.74
C VAL A 174 0.59 8.61 -6.11
N LYS A 175 1.14 9.12 -5.01
CA LYS A 175 0.58 10.32 -4.34
C LYS A 175 0.52 11.51 -5.28
N THR A 176 1.56 11.73 -6.09
CA THR A 176 1.60 12.83 -7.06
C THR A 176 0.55 12.65 -8.15
N ALA A 177 0.40 11.45 -8.72
CA ALA A 177 -0.63 11.15 -9.70
C ALA A 177 -2.05 11.41 -9.14
N LEU A 178 -2.33 10.94 -7.93
CA LEU A 178 -3.63 11.14 -7.29
C LEU A 178 -3.94 12.62 -7.03
N ARG A 179 -2.94 13.40 -6.59
CA ARG A 179 -3.10 14.85 -6.36
C ARG A 179 -3.46 15.57 -7.65
N THR A 180 -2.82 15.19 -8.76
CA THR A 180 -3.12 15.73 -10.10
C THR A 180 -4.56 15.42 -10.51
N ILE A 181 -5.02 14.19 -10.34
CA ILE A 181 -6.39 13.76 -10.67
C ILE A 181 -7.43 14.54 -9.86
N LEU A 182 -7.22 14.71 -8.55
CA LEU A 182 -8.12 15.50 -7.71
C LEU A 182 -8.14 16.98 -8.08
N ALA A 183 -7.01 17.54 -8.48
CA ALA A 183 -6.91 18.94 -8.89
C ALA A 183 -7.64 19.19 -10.21
N ASP A 184 -7.50 18.31 -11.20
CA ASP A 184 -8.17 18.43 -12.49
C ASP A 184 -9.69 18.25 -12.36
N GLY A 185 -10.13 17.34 -11.49
CA GLY A 185 -11.54 17.14 -11.15
C GLY A 185 -12.19 18.29 -10.36
N ARG A 186 -11.46 19.37 -10.03
CA ARG A 186 -12.00 20.63 -9.48
C ARG A 186 -12.16 21.73 -10.54
N ARG A 187 -11.60 21.55 -11.74
CA ARG A 187 -11.60 22.54 -12.83
C ARG A 187 -12.71 22.33 -13.87
N ARG A 188 -13.50 21.26 -13.72
CA ARG A 188 -14.73 20.99 -14.48
C ARG A 188 -15.93 21.32 -13.61
#